data_AF-A0A5J4TN17-F1
#
_entry.id   AF-A0A5J4TN17-F1
#
_cell.length_a   1.000
_cell.length_b   1.000
_cell.length_c   1.000
_cell.angle_alpha   90.00
_cell.angle_beta   90.00
_cell.angle_gamma   90.00
#
_symmetry.space_group_name_H-M   'P 1'
#
loop_
_entity.id
_entity.type
_entity.pdbx_description
1 polymer ?
#
loop_
_entity_poly.entity_id
_entity_poly.type
_entity_poly.pdbx_seq_one_letter_code
_entity_poly.pdbx_strand_id
1 'polypeptide(L)'
;MNLFIKERLGSCTTGFEVILLYMIKFAVERCTDLPQIYNNQFTCGQCKLYDDMKETDLIEKIEYLLLEKMDEDEKDLKSKEKSSQSLTEILVRLYLLIMAGKVIDTQLLTPCMKVVSNSISSAVQKLKEQSQNSIKNRTVSFYEIKHWTSAKMMEALECTICNRSNLFQITQTQQDIFLNAIPLFHLNCPPQLNCPHRILLRNTPNLHELQTAVLQVLSMLCLCYNRYGSVLILEHHFISHIAPHIITLANITSLPKILFQNQIQLIQKPSPKVVAGAVTLLASLCYSNLSYVKLVVNTPGLIRALFKLVKYKLDINTDPEENQIAAAVRRSSRECIWSIHQHGDNQIQELFINEGFIQLLAVQISVGGGSFEDNYSKLNRNIEIIRQQFKNLRWVGSRENSLTRNEDLHTVTSKPKIAP
;
A
#
# COMPACT_ATOMS: atom_id res chain seq x y z
N MET A 1 5.42 0.58 36.10
CA MET A 1 6.43 1.25 35.26
C MET A 1 5.88 2.54 34.64
N ASN A 2 4.74 2.51 33.95
CA ASN A 2 4.17 3.69 33.28
C ASN A 2 3.86 4.86 34.22
N LEU A 3 3.41 4.61 35.46
CA LEU A 3 3.21 5.65 36.47
C LEU A 3 4.51 6.43 36.78
N PHE A 4 5.62 5.71 36.96
CA PHE A 4 6.94 6.33 37.17
C PHE A 4 7.39 7.13 35.93
N ILE A 5 7.12 6.61 34.73
CA ILE A 5 7.42 7.32 33.47
C ILE A 5 6.63 8.64 33.40
N LYS A 6 5.33 8.61 33.70
CA LYS A 6 4.45 9.79 33.70
C LYS A 6 4.95 10.88 34.66
N GLU A 7 5.33 10.51 35.88
CA GLU A 7 5.86 11.45 36.87
C GLU A 7 7.19 12.08 36.45
N ARG A 8 8.00 11.35 35.66
CA ARG A 8 9.36 11.77 35.26
C ARG A 8 9.44 12.44 33.89
N LEU A 9 8.39 12.39 33.06
CA LEU A 9 8.38 12.96 31.71
C LEU A 9 8.39 14.51 31.71
N GLY A 10 7.99 15.13 32.81
CA GLY A 10 8.08 16.58 33.02
C GLY A 10 7.38 17.40 31.92
N SER A 11 8.07 18.41 31.38
CA SER A 11 7.64 19.25 30.23
C SER A 11 8.53 19.07 29.00
N CYS A 12 9.38 18.02 29.00
CA CYS A 12 10.40 17.77 28.00
C CYS A 12 11.36 18.97 27.77
N THR A 13 11.67 19.70 28.83
CA THR A 13 12.61 20.83 28.83
C THR A 13 14.02 20.42 29.24
N THR A 14 14.16 19.28 29.93
CA THR A 14 15.48 18.74 30.31
C THR A 14 15.92 17.61 29.38
N GLY A 15 17.24 17.39 29.28
CA GLY A 15 17.79 16.29 28.49
C GLY A 15 17.29 14.91 28.95
N PHE A 16 17.09 14.72 30.26
CA PHE A 16 16.56 13.47 30.81
C PHE A 16 15.12 13.20 30.39
N GLU A 17 14.26 14.22 30.44
CA GLU A 17 12.86 14.10 30.00
C GLU A 17 12.76 13.76 28.51
N VAL A 18 13.60 14.40 27.69
CA VAL A 18 13.69 14.11 26.25
C VAL A 18 14.16 12.68 26.00
N ILE A 19 15.18 12.20 26.72
CA ILE A 19 15.64 10.80 26.63
C ILE A 19 14.51 9.84 27.02
N LEU A 20 13.77 10.14 28.09
CA LEU A 20 12.64 9.33 28.51
C LEU A 20 11.55 9.26 27.43
N LEU A 21 11.23 10.39 26.78
CA LEU A 21 10.31 10.42 25.65
C LEU A 21 10.78 9.51 24.50
N TYR A 22 12.07 9.53 24.16
CA TYR A 22 12.65 8.64 23.15
C TYR A 22 12.56 7.16 23.54
N MET A 23 12.70 6.83 24.83
CA MET A 23 12.53 5.46 25.32
C MET A 23 11.08 4.98 25.17
N ILE A 24 10.10 5.82 25.53
CA ILE A 24 8.67 5.51 25.35
C ILE A 24 8.38 5.26 23.87
N LYS A 25 8.83 6.19 23.02
CA LYS A 25 8.69 6.08 21.57
C LYS A 25 9.30 4.80 21.01
N PHE A 26 10.53 4.46 21.42
CA PHE A 26 11.17 3.23 20.99
C PHE A 26 10.35 1.99 21.41
N ALA A 27 9.82 1.97 22.63
CA ALA A 27 8.97 0.89 23.10
C ALA A 27 7.68 0.78 22.28
N VAL A 28 7.01 1.90 22.01
CA VAL A 28 5.78 1.95 21.19
C VAL A 28 6.06 1.48 19.75
N GLU A 29 7.14 1.94 19.11
CA GLU A 29 7.54 1.52 17.76
C GLU A 29 7.77 0.00 17.68
N ARG A 30 8.42 -0.56 18.70
CA ARG A 30 8.62 -2.02 18.78
C ARG A 30 7.32 -2.78 18.98
N CYS A 31 6.36 -2.21 19.70
CA CYS A 31 5.05 -2.83 19.90
C CYS A 31 4.18 -2.78 18.65
N THR A 32 4.34 -1.77 17.78
CA THR A 32 3.65 -1.69 16.49
C THR A 32 4.25 -2.63 15.44
N ASP A 33 5.54 -2.94 15.52
CA ASP A 33 6.22 -3.87 14.60
C ASP A 33 5.90 -5.35 14.87
N LEU A 34 5.31 -5.69 16.02
CA LEU A 34 5.00 -7.08 16.36
C LEU A 34 3.87 -7.62 15.47
N PRO A 35 3.98 -8.86 14.96
CA PRO A 35 2.93 -9.49 14.16
C PRO A 35 1.61 -9.45 14.92
N GLN A 36 0.62 -8.79 14.34
CA GLN A 36 -0.72 -8.74 14.90
C GLN A 36 -1.51 -9.92 14.39
N ILE A 37 -2.19 -10.60 15.31
CA ILE A 37 -3.13 -11.68 14.98
C ILE A 37 -4.36 -10.99 14.40
N TYR A 38 -4.47 -10.96 13.07
CA TYR A 38 -5.55 -10.30 12.38
C TYR A 38 -6.85 -11.11 12.51
N ASN A 39 -7.84 -10.54 13.20
CA ASN A 39 -9.23 -11.00 13.08
C ASN A 39 -9.87 -10.35 11.83
N ASN A 40 -9.63 -10.95 10.67
CA ASN A 40 -10.44 -10.91 9.43
C ASN A 40 -10.93 -9.57 8.82
N GLN A 41 -10.53 -8.38 9.28
CA GLN A 41 -10.81 -7.11 8.58
C GLN A 41 -9.60 -6.18 8.61
N PHE A 42 -9.64 -5.11 7.82
CA PHE A 42 -8.63 -4.04 7.68
C PHE A 42 -8.31 -3.27 8.97
N THR A 43 -8.30 -3.92 10.12
CA THR A 43 -7.85 -3.35 11.38
C THR A 43 -6.33 -3.39 11.36
N CYS A 44 -5.67 -2.22 11.22
CA CYS A 44 -4.32 -2.13 11.79
C CYS A 44 -4.52 -2.47 13.27
N GLY A 45 -3.76 -3.42 13.75
CA GLY A 45 -3.92 -3.83 15.12
C GLY A 45 -3.46 -2.74 16.05
N GLN A 46 -3.93 -2.89 17.28
CA GLN A 46 -3.84 -1.87 18.30
C GLN A 46 -2.45 -1.92 18.93
N CYS A 47 -1.96 -0.76 19.38
CA CYS A 47 -0.75 -0.72 20.18
C CYS A 47 -0.96 -1.55 21.45
N LYS A 48 -0.11 -2.57 21.67
CA LYS A 48 -0.23 -3.47 22.83
C LYS A 48 -0.06 -2.76 24.17
N LEU A 49 0.59 -1.61 24.18
CA LEU A 49 0.79 -0.78 25.38
C LEU A 49 -0.37 0.18 25.63
N TYR A 50 -1.37 0.25 24.74
CA TYR A 50 -2.43 1.26 24.84
C TYR A 50 -3.16 1.20 26.19
N ASP A 51 -3.63 0.01 26.60
CA ASP A 51 -4.39 -0.13 27.85
C ASP A 51 -3.51 0.20 29.07
N ASP A 52 -2.27 -0.31 29.13
CA ASP A 52 -1.33 0.00 30.22
C ASP A 52 -0.98 1.50 30.30
N MET A 53 -0.88 2.19 29.15
CA MET A 53 -0.61 3.63 29.11
C MET A 53 -1.85 4.44 29.51
N LYS A 54 -3.04 3.98 29.12
CA LYS A 54 -4.31 4.59 29.50
C LYS A 54 -4.59 4.45 31.00
N GLU A 55 -4.39 3.28 31.59
CA GLU A 55 -4.62 3.02 33.02
C GLU A 55 -3.73 3.88 33.95
N THR A 56 -2.63 4.41 33.43
CA THR A 56 -1.70 5.25 34.19
C THR A 56 -1.82 6.74 33.88
N ASP A 57 -2.80 7.14 33.06
CA ASP A 57 -2.95 8.44 32.41
C ASP A 57 -1.70 8.98 31.69
N LEU A 58 -0.88 8.07 31.15
CA LEU A 58 0.31 8.46 30.38
C LEU A 58 -0.09 9.01 28.99
N ILE A 59 -1.22 8.55 28.43
CA ILE A 59 -1.74 9.07 27.15
C ILE A 59 -2.14 10.53 27.31
N GLU A 60 -2.93 10.85 28.33
CA GLU A 60 -3.40 12.19 28.68
C GLU A 60 -2.22 13.13 28.94
N LYS A 61 -1.15 12.62 29.58
CA LYS A 61 0.09 13.38 29.76
C LYS A 61 0.78 13.68 28.41
N ILE A 62 0.81 12.73 27.48
CA ILE A 62 1.36 12.92 26.14
C ILE A 62 0.49 13.90 25.34
N GLU A 63 -0.83 13.82 25.44
CA GLU A 63 -1.78 14.75 24.80
C GLU A 63 -1.57 16.19 25.30
N TYR A 64 -1.42 16.38 26.61
CA TYR A 64 -1.10 17.68 27.19
C TYR A 64 0.22 18.24 26.64
N LEU A 65 1.29 17.43 26.66
CA LEU A 65 2.60 17.84 26.16
C LEU A 65 2.57 18.17 24.66
N LEU A 66 1.82 17.39 23.90
CA LEU A 66 1.62 17.62 22.48
C LEU A 66 0.99 18.99 22.24
N LEU A 67 -0.14 19.29 22.86
CA LEU A 67 -0.82 20.58 22.71
C LEU A 67 0.07 21.75 23.16
N GLU A 68 0.74 21.62 24.31
CA GLU A 68 1.68 22.62 24.82
C GLU A 68 2.80 22.93 23.81
N LYS A 69 3.44 21.90 23.22
CA LYS A 69 4.52 22.08 22.24
C LYS A 69 4.05 22.61 20.89
N MET A 70 2.82 22.32 20.51
CA MET A 70 2.22 22.90 19.30
C MET A 70 1.96 24.40 19.46
N ASP A 71 1.48 24.81 20.63
CA ASP A 71 1.26 26.23 20.95
C ASP A 71 2.59 27.01 21.03
N GLU A 72 3.64 26.39 21.59
CA GLU A 72 5.01 26.95 21.58
C GLU A 72 5.52 27.13 20.14
N ASP A 73 5.43 26.08 19.31
CA ASP A 73 5.88 26.14 17.91
C ASP A 73 5.10 27.18 17.10
N GLU A 74 3.79 27.37 17.35
CA GLU A 74 2.99 28.38 16.66
C GLU A 74 3.41 29.81 17.02
N LYS A 75 3.81 30.05 18.28
CA LYS A 75 4.38 31.33 18.73
C LYS A 75 5.76 31.57 18.13
N ASP A 76 6.56 30.51 17.99
CA ASP A 76 7.93 30.54 17.47
C ASP A 76 8.04 30.69 15.95
N LEU A 77 6.96 30.49 15.18
CA LEU A 77 6.94 30.59 13.70
C LEU A 77 7.49 31.92 13.13
N LYS A 78 7.67 32.94 13.97
CA LYS A 78 8.34 34.20 13.60
C LYS A 78 9.87 34.09 13.50
N SER A 79 10.47 33.04 14.06
CA SER A 79 11.92 32.77 14.01
C SER A 79 12.22 31.73 12.92
N LYS A 80 12.89 32.17 11.84
CA LYS A 80 12.91 31.49 10.53
C LYS A 80 13.77 30.23 10.41
N GLU A 81 14.32 29.68 11.48
CA GLU A 81 15.24 28.53 11.39
C GLU A 81 15.00 27.50 12.51
N LYS A 82 14.24 26.44 12.22
CA LYS A 82 14.31 25.19 12.99
C LYS A 82 14.78 24.06 12.06
N SER A 83 16.05 23.67 12.18
CA SER A 83 16.71 22.65 11.34
C SER A 83 16.86 21.26 11.99
N SER A 84 16.23 21.01 13.14
CA SER A 84 16.13 19.70 13.80
C SER A 84 14.68 19.19 13.80
N GLN A 85 14.49 17.87 13.89
CA GLN A 85 13.18 17.27 14.15
C GLN A 85 12.62 17.93 15.42
N SER A 86 11.48 18.62 15.31
CA SER A 86 10.94 19.32 16.48
C SER A 86 10.43 18.29 17.49
N LEU A 87 10.47 18.65 18.76
CA LEU A 87 9.89 17.84 19.83
C LEU A 87 8.40 17.54 19.53
N THR A 88 7.71 18.49 18.91
CA THR A 88 6.34 18.35 18.39
C THR A 88 6.20 17.21 17.37
N GLU A 89 7.10 17.10 16.38
CA GLU A 89 7.05 15.97 15.42
C GLU A 89 7.25 14.61 16.11
N ILE A 90 8.08 14.56 17.15
CA ILE A 90 8.31 13.36 17.96
C ILE A 90 7.05 12.98 18.74
N LEU A 91 6.43 13.96 19.40
CA LEU A 91 5.20 13.78 20.17
C LEU A 91 4.02 13.37 19.27
N VAL A 92 3.84 14.02 18.11
CA VAL A 92 2.82 13.63 17.13
C VAL A 92 3.04 12.19 16.69
N ARG A 93 4.26 11.83 16.29
CA ARG A 93 4.55 10.45 15.87
C ARG A 93 4.26 9.43 16.97
N LEU A 94 4.71 9.71 18.19
CA LEU A 94 4.46 8.87 19.35
C LEU A 94 2.95 8.69 19.58
N TYR A 95 2.21 9.80 19.62
CA TYR A 95 0.77 9.80 19.86
C TYR A 95 0.01 8.99 18.81
N LEU A 96 0.29 9.22 17.52
CA LEU A 96 -0.34 8.48 16.42
C LEU A 96 -0.07 6.97 16.49
N LEU A 97 1.13 6.56 16.91
CA LEU A 97 1.46 5.14 17.09
C LEU A 97 0.77 4.53 18.32
N ILE A 98 0.65 5.25 19.43
CA ILE A 98 -0.13 4.81 20.60
C ILE A 98 -1.60 4.61 20.20
N MET A 99 -2.14 5.55 19.41
CA MET A 99 -3.52 5.56 18.96
C MET A 99 -3.79 4.66 17.73
N ALA A 100 -2.82 3.83 17.32
CA ALA A 100 -2.97 2.93 16.17
C ALA A 100 -4.26 2.10 16.25
N GLY A 101 -5.10 2.21 15.22
CA GLY A 101 -6.41 1.52 15.16
C GLY A 101 -7.51 2.08 16.07
N LYS A 102 -7.24 3.09 16.92
CA LYS A 102 -8.22 3.75 17.79
C LYS A 102 -8.77 5.02 17.14
N VAL A 103 -9.94 5.46 17.57
CA VAL A 103 -10.50 6.76 17.15
C VAL A 103 -9.78 7.86 17.92
N ILE A 104 -9.32 8.90 17.22
CA ILE A 104 -8.66 10.06 17.81
C ILE A 104 -9.67 11.21 17.89
N ASP A 105 -9.68 11.95 19.01
CA ASP A 105 -10.52 13.12 19.15
C ASP A 105 -10.19 14.17 18.07
N THR A 106 -11.22 14.82 17.54
CA THR A 106 -11.07 15.77 16.43
C THR A 106 -10.17 16.96 16.78
N GLN A 107 -10.19 17.41 18.03
CA GLN A 107 -9.40 18.53 18.53
C GLN A 107 -7.91 18.18 18.58
N LEU A 108 -7.55 16.91 18.71
CA LEU A 108 -6.17 16.43 18.68
C LEU A 108 -5.74 15.98 17.27
N LEU A 109 -6.64 15.34 16.53
CA LEU A 109 -6.33 14.84 15.19
C LEU A 109 -6.01 15.99 14.22
N THR A 110 -6.81 17.06 14.24
CA THR A 110 -6.66 18.18 13.30
C THR A 110 -5.29 18.86 13.44
N PRO A 111 -4.84 19.26 14.64
CA PRO A 111 -3.50 19.79 14.82
C PRO A 111 -2.42 18.76 14.44
N CYS A 112 -2.53 17.49 14.86
CA CYS A 112 -1.56 16.45 14.48
C CYS A 112 -1.36 16.38 12.97
N MET A 113 -2.46 16.41 12.21
CA MET A 113 -2.42 16.34 10.75
C MET A 113 -1.77 17.57 10.10
N LYS A 114 -1.92 18.76 10.70
CA LYS A 114 -1.19 19.97 10.29
C LYS A 114 0.32 19.77 10.44
N VAL A 115 0.78 19.19 11.54
CA VAL A 115 2.22 18.87 11.76
C VAL A 115 2.71 17.82 10.76
N VAL A 116 1.94 16.75 10.56
CA VAL A 116 2.26 15.71 9.56
C VAL A 116 2.39 16.33 8.16
N SER A 117 1.41 17.13 7.74
CA SER A 117 1.39 17.81 6.44
C SER A 117 2.60 18.74 6.25
N ASN A 118 2.95 19.51 7.28
CA ASN A 118 4.14 20.39 7.27
C ASN A 118 5.43 19.58 7.20
N SER A 119 5.51 18.47 7.92
CA SER A 119 6.67 17.58 7.92
C SER A 119 6.90 16.96 6.54
N ILE A 120 5.83 16.49 5.89
CA ILE A 120 5.86 15.96 4.52
C ILE A 120 6.31 17.06 3.54
N SER A 121 5.73 18.26 3.62
CA SER A 121 6.09 19.40 2.77
C SER A 121 7.56 19.78 2.91
N SER A 122 8.05 19.85 4.15
CA SER A 122 9.46 20.13 4.45
C SER A 122 10.38 19.05 3.89
N ALA A 123 9.99 17.78 3.99
CA ALA A 123 10.72 16.66 3.42
C ALA A 123 10.80 16.77 1.89
N VAL A 124 9.67 17.00 1.21
CA VAL A 124 9.62 17.20 -0.24
C VAL A 124 10.55 18.32 -0.69
N GLN A 125 10.50 19.47 -0.02
CA GLN A 125 11.36 20.61 -0.35
C GLN A 125 12.85 20.24 -0.24
N LYS A 126 13.25 19.64 0.89
CA LYS A 126 14.64 19.23 1.12
C LYS A 126 15.12 18.19 0.11
N LEU A 127 14.26 17.24 -0.28
CA LEU A 127 14.58 16.25 -1.30
C LEU A 127 14.75 16.88 -2.69
N LYS A 128 13.94 17.88 -3.04
CA LYS A 128 14.09 18.65 -4.29
C LYS A 128 15.39 19.43 -4.30
N GLU A 129 15.71 20.15 -3.22
CA GLU A 129 16.97 20.87 -3.06
C GLU A 129 18.17 19.92 -3.18
N GLN A 130 18.10 18.76 -2.53
CA GLN A 130 19.14 17.73 -2.62
C GLN A 130 19.29 17.18 -4.04
N SER A 131 18.18 16.92 -4.74
CA SER A 131 18.21 16.46 -6.13
C SER A 131 18.92 17.49 -7.02
N GLN A 132 18.59 18.78 -6.89
CA GLN A 132 19.24 19.87 -7.61
C GLN A 132 20.73 20.02 -7.25
N ASN A 133 21.10 19.83 -5.98
CA ASN A 133 22.48 19.95 -5.52
C ASN A 133 23.34 18.75 -5.93
N SER A 134 22.78 17.53 -5.96
CA SER A 134 23.51 16.33 -6.39
C SER A 134 23.94 16.38 -7.85
N ILE A 135 23.20 17.12 -8.68
CA ILE A 135 23.58 17.41 -10.08
C ILE A 135 24.81 18.34 -10.13
N LYS A 136 24.96 19.23 -9.14
CA LYS A 136 26.02 20.25 -9.11
C LYS A 136 27.28 19.79 -8.38
N ASN A 137 27.16 19.11 -7.24
CA ASN A 137 28.27 18.79 -6.34
C ASN A 137 28.28 17.29 -5.99
N ARG A 138 29.37 16.59 -6.32
CA ARG A 138 29.57 15.14 -6.10
C ARG A 138 29.84 14.75 -4.62
N THR A 139 29.27 15.43 -3.63
CA THR A 139 29.48 15.12 -2.20
C THR A 139 28.16 14.75 -1.53
N VAL A 140 28.09 13.53 -0.99
CA VAL A 140 26.92 12.93 -0.34
C VAL A 140 27.32 12.52 1.07
N SER A 141 26.72 13.08 2.13
CA SER A 141 27.00 12.56 3.49
C SER A 141 25.97 12.82 4.61
N PHE A 142 25.00 13.75 4.54
CA PHE A 142 24.12 14.03 5.71
C PHE A 142 22.61 13.75 5.51
N TYR A 143 22.19 13.30 4.33
CA TYR A 143 20.76 13.30 3.98
C TYR A 143 20.00 12.00 4.34
N GLU A 144 20.70 10.91 4.62
CA GLU A 144 20.07 9.59 4.87
C GLU A 144 19.22 9.53 6.15
N ILE A 145 19.58 10.31 7.17
CA ILE A 145 18.86 10.39 8.46
C ILE A 145 17.48 11.03 8.27
N LYS A 146 17.36 12.04 7.40
CA LYS A 146 16.09 12.76 7.18
C LYS A 146 15.07 11.95 6.40
N HIS A 147 15.50 11.09 5.48
CA HIS A 147 14.58 10.21 4.74
C HIS A 147 13.87 9.25 5.71
N TRP A 148 14.63 8.72 6.67
CA TRP A 148 14.12 7.81 7.68
C TRP A 148 13.08 8.46 8.59
N THR A 149 13.30 9.71 9.04
CA THR A 149 12.32 10.42 9.88
C THR A 149 10.99 10.64 9.16
N SER A 150 11.03 10.98 7.87
CA SER A 150 9.82 11.13 7.06
C SER A 150 9.10 9.81 6.81
N ALA A 151 9.85 8.73 6.58
CA ALA A 151 9.28 7.39 6.46
C ALA A 151 8.52 7.00 7.74
N LYS A 152 9.14 7.20 8.92
CA LYS A 152 8.50 6.91 10.21
C LYS A 152 7.27 7.77 10.50
N MET A 153 7.23 9.01 10.02
CA MET A 153 6.01 9.83 10.11
C MET A 153 4.88 9.26 9.24
N MET A 154 5.21 8.81 8.02
CA MET A 154 4.23 8.17 7.13
C MET A 154 3.70 6.85 7.69
N GLU A 155 4.55 6.03 8.31
CA GLU A 155 4.14 4.80 8.99
C GLU A 155 3.15 5.10 10.13
N ALA A 156 3.43 6.11 10.97
CA ALA A 156 2.51 6.51 12.03
C ALA A 156 1.16 7.03 11.50
N LEU A 157 1.19 7.76 10.38
CA LEU A 157 -0.02 8.16 9.67
C LEU A 157 -0.79 6.95 9.14
N GLU A 158 -0.11 5.95 8.56
CA GLU A 158 -0.72 4.69 8.10
C GLU A 158 -1.49 3.98 9.23
N CYS A 159 -0.87 3.87 10.41
CA CYS A 159 -1.50 3.32 11.61
C CYS A 159 -2.72 4.12 12.10
N THR A 160 -2.81 5.39 11.74
CA THR A 160 -3.94 6.25 12.13
C THR A 160 -5.10 6.12 11.14
N ILE A 161 -4.80 6.12 9.83
CA ILE A 161 -5.80 6.06 8.75
C ILE A 161 -6.38 4.66 8.52
N CYS A 162 -5.87 3.63 9.20
CA CYS A 162 -6.52 2.33 9.22
C CYS A 162 -7.88 2.36 9.93
N ASN A 163 -8.08 3.30 10.86
CA ASN A 163 -9.34 3.50 11.54
C ASN A 163 -10.24 4.31 10.61
N ARG A 164 -11.41 3.76 10.26
CA ARG A 164 -12.32 4.38 9.29
C ARG A 164 -12.78 5.78 9.71
N SER A 165 -12.98 6.02 11.00
CA SER A 165 -13.40 7.34 11.50
C SER A 165 -12.30 8.38 11.32
N ASN A 166 -11.07 8.04 11.69
CA ASN A 166 -9.92 8.92 11.48
C ASN A 166 -9.69 9.18 9.98
N LEU A 167 -9.75 8.13 9.14
CA LEU A 167 -9.59 8.26 7.69
C LEU A 167 -10.64 9.19 7.10
N PHE A 168 -11.91 9.01 7.46
CA PHE A 168 -13.00 9.88 7.02
C PHE A 168 -12.78 11.34 7.42
N GLN A 169 -12.33 11.58 8.65
CA GLN A 169 -12.05 12.93 9.11
C GLN A 169 -10.85 13.57 8.38
N ILE A 170 -9.74 12.84 8.26
CA ILE A 170 -8.52 13.31 7.59
C ILE A 170 -8.83 13.67 6.13
N THR A 171 -9.53 12.80 5.43
CA THR A 171 -9.87 13.01 4.01
C THR A 171 -10.86 14.16 3.79
N GLN A 172 -11.76 14.44 4.74
CA GLN A 172 -12.65 15.60 4.66
C GLN A 172 -11.96 16.92 4.98
N THR A 173 -11.07 16.94 5.97
CA THR A 173 -10.56 18.18 6.57
C THR A 173 -9.10 18.50 6.21
N GLN A 174 -8.34 17.53 5.72
CA GLN A 174 -6.88 17.61 5.54
C GLN A 174 -6.45 17.16 4.14
N GLN A 175 -6.99 17.81 3.11
CA GLN A 175 -6.64 17.52 1.70
C GLN A 175 -5.13 17.73 1.42
N ASP A 176 -4.49 18.63 2.17
CA ASP A 176 -3.08 18.95 2.01
C ASP A 176 -2.16 17.76 2.26
N ILE A 177 -2.51 16.81 3.14
CA ILE A 177 -1.68 15.61 3.36
C ILE A 177 -1.51 14.83 2.06
N PHE A 178 -2.61 14.61 1.34
CA PHE A 178 -2.58 13.91 0.07
C PHE A 178 -1.74 14.68 -0.95
N LEU A 179 -2.02 15.98 -1.12
CA LEU A 179 -1.32 16.82 -2.09
C LEU A 179 0.18 16.94 -1.79
N ASN A 180 0.56 17.01 -0.51
CA ASN A 180 1.95 17.10 -0.08
C ASN A 180 2.68 15.76 -0.19
N ALA A 181 1.98 14.63 -0.13
CA ALA A 181 2.56 13.30 -0.32
C ALA A 181 2.80 12.96 -1.81
N ILE A 182 2.00 13.50 -2.74
CA ILE A 182 2.12 13.22 -4.19
C ILE A 182 3.55 13.43 -4.74
N PRO A 183 4.28 14.52 -4.45
CA PRO A 183 5.63 14.70 -4.96
C PRO A 183 6.58 13.54 -4.60
N LEU A 184 6.35 12.85 -3.47
CA LEU A 184 7.16 11.72 -3.04
C LEU A 184 6.92 10.46 -3.86
N PHE A 185 5.77 10.35 -4.54
CA PHE A 185 5.57 9.31 -5.56
C PHE A 185 6.55 9.48 -6.74
N HIS A 186 6.96 10.72 -7.04
CA HIS A 186 7.85 11.02 -8.16
C HIS A 186 9.34 10.82 -7.85
N LEU A 187 9.67 10.20 -6.72
CA LEU A 187 11.04 9.82 -6.38
C LEU A 187 11.56 8.77 -7.36
N ASN A 188 12.65 9.08 -8.05
CA ASN A 188 13.32 8.17 -8.98
C ASN A 188 12.43 7.58 -10.08
N CYS A 189 11.49 8.37 -10.62
CA CYS A 189 10.70 7.95 -11.78
C CYS A 189 11.59 7.45 -12.94
N PRO A 190 11.09 6.50 -13.76
CA PRO A 190 11.79 6.03 -14.94
C PRO A 190 12.21 7.19 -15.85
N PRO A 191 13.49 7.28 -16.27
CA PRO A 191 13.96 8.36 -17.13
C PRO A 191 13.23 8.38 -18.49
N GLN A 192 12.77 7.23 -18.97
CA GLN A 192 12.08 7.09 -20.26
C GLN A 192 10.74 7.83 -20.31
N LEU A 193 10.16 8.16 -19.15
CA LEU A 193 8.87 8.86 -19.07
C LEU A 193 9.02 10.38 -19.16
N ASN A 194 10.25 10.93 -19.11
CA ASN A 194 10.49 12.38 -19.08
C ASN A 194 9.61 13.13 -18.07
N CYS A 195 9.36 12.52 -16.90
CA CYS A 195 8.43 13.07 -15.91
C CYS A 195 8.88 14.45 -15.41
N PRO A 196 8.02 15.49 -15.52
CA PRO A 196 8.36 16.85 -15.08
C PRO A 196 8.47 16.99 -13.55
N HIS A 197 7.89 16.07 -12.80
CA HIS A 197 7.89 16.07 -11.33
C HIS A 197 9.01 15.20 -10.73
N ARG A 198 9.87 14.61 -11.56
CA ARG A 198 10.89 13.65 -11.11
C ARG A 198 11.84 14.27 -10.09
N ILE A 199 11.98 13.61 -8.94
CA ILE A 199 13.00 13.92 -7.93
C ILE A 199 14.05 12.83 -7.99
N LEU A 200 15.22 13.13 -8.56
CA LEU A 200 16.32 12.17 -8.74
C LEU A 200 17.21 12.14 -7.50
N LEU A 201 17.35 10.97 -6.89
CA LEU A 201 18.16 10.71 -5.70
C LEU A 201 18.90 9.38 -5.83
N ARG A 202 19.95 9.21 -5.04
CA ARG A 202 20.63 7.91 -4.90
C ARG A 202 19.67 6.90 -4.25
N ASN A 203 19.58 5.71 -4.82
CA ASN A 203 18.85 4.60 -4.19
C ASN A 203 19.57 4.18 -2.90
N THR A 204 18.86 4.26 -1.78
CA THR A 204 19.29 3.79 -0.46
C THR A 204 18.15 3.01 0.19
N PRO A 205 18.42 2.13 1.16
CA PRO A 205 17.35 1.44 1.90
C PRO A 205 16.34 2.41 2.51
N ASN A 206 16.79 3.49 3.16
CA ASN A 206 15.90 4.51 3.75
C ASN A 206 15.02 5.23 2.70
N LEU A 207 15.51 5.40 1.47
CA LEU A 207 14.69 5.96 0.40
C LEU A 207 13.59 4.98 -0.03
N HIS A 208 13.90 3.68 -0.09
CA HIS A 208 12.89 2.66 -0.37
C HIS A 208 11.85 2.54 0.75
N GLU A 209 12.25 2.69 2.03
CA GLU A 209 11.31 2.79 3.16
C GLU A 209 10.34 3.95 2.96
N LEU A 210 10.87 5.16 2.67
CA LEU A 210 10.05 6.34 2.43
C LEU A 210 9.09 6.12 1.25
N GLN A 211 9.57 5.62 0.12
CA GLN A 211 8.73 5.33 -1.05
C GLN A 211 7.62 4.33 -0.71
N THR A 212 7.94 3.28 0.06
CA THR A 212 6.96 2.26 0.45
C THR A 212 5.89 2.85 1.36
N ALA A 213 6.29 3.59 2.41
CA ALA A 213 5.36 4.22 3.34
C ALA A 213 4.45 5.24 2.65
N VAL A 214 4.99 6.02 1.69
CA VAL A 214 4.20 6.94 0.85
C VAL A 214 3.15 6.16 0.04
N LEU A 215 3.55 5.09 -0.64
CA LEU A 215 2.63 4.29 -1.47
C LEU A 215 1.52 3.65 -0.61
N GLN A 216 1.84 3.21 0.60
CA GLN A 216 0.87 2.67 1.56
C GLN A 216 -0.14 3.73 2.01
N VAL A 217 0.32 4.90 2.45
CA VAL A 217 -0.56 6.02 2.83
C VAL A 217 -1.47 6.42 1.67
N LEU A 218 -0.91 6.60 0.47
CA LEU A 218 -1.70 6.92 -0.72
C LEU A 218 -2.72 5.83 -1.05
N SER A 219 -2.38 4.55 -0.85
CA SER A 219 -3.29 3.43 -1.11
C SER A 219 -4.53 3.47 -0.23
N MET A 220 -4.37 3.85 1.04
CA MET A 220 -5.46 3.96 2.01
C MET A 220 -6.32 5.18 1.73
N LEU A 221 -5.69 6.33 1.44
CA LEU A 221 -6.40 7.56 1.09
C LEU A 221 -7.25 7.39 -0.19
N CYS A 222 -6.72 6.70 -1.21
CA CYS A 222 -7.41 6.48 -2.47
C CYS A 222 -8.51 5.42 -2.40
N LEU A 223 -8.46 4.50 -1.42
CA LEU A 223 -9.45 3.43 -1.28
C LEU A 223 -10.85 4.00 -0.96
N CYS A 224 -10.92 5.03 -0.13
CA CYS A 224 -12.19 5.61 0.31
C CYS A 224 -12.65 6.81 -0.52
N TYR A 225 -11.75 7.47 -1.25
CA TYR A 225 -12.04 8.72 -1.94
C TYR A 225 -11.57 8.70 -3.39
N ASN A 226 -12.53 8.47 -4.29
CA ASN A 226 -12.28 8.38 -5.74
C ASN A 226 -11.60 9.64 -6.32
N ARG A 227 -11.83 10.83 -5.73
CA ARG A 227 -11.18 12.08 -6.14
C ARG A 227 -9.65 11.99 -6.08
N TYR A 228 -9.09 11.41 -5.03
CA TYR A 228 -7.63 11.24 -4.92
C TYR A 228 -7.09 10.25 -5.95
N GLY A 229 -7.83 9.17 -6.21
CA GLY A 229 -7.51 8.25 -7.30
C GLY A 229 -7.47 8.94 -8.65
N SER A 230 -8.40 9.87 -8.91
CA SER A 230 -8.46 10.60 -10.19
C SER A 230 -7.23 11.48 -10.39
N VAL A 231 -6.76 12.17 -9.36
CA VAL A 231 -5.53 12.99 -9.41
C VAL A 231 -4.31 12.11 -9.72
N LEU A 232 -4.14 10.98 -9.01
CA LEU A 232 -2.99 10.09 -9.26
C LEU A 232 -3.00 9.49 -10.67
N ILE A 233 -4.16 9.04 -11.15
CA ILE A 233 -4.29 8.35 -12.43
C ILE A 233 -4.25 9.33 -13.60
N LEU A 234 -5.04 10.39 -13.55
CA LEU A 234 -5.27 11.28 -14.70
C LEU A 234 -4.19 12.37 -14.79
N GLU A 235 -3.76 12.93 -13.65
CA GLU A 235 -2.81 14.05 -13.63
C GLU A 235 -1.36 13.58 -13.46
N HIS A 236 -1.14 12.56 -12.62
CA HIS A 236 0.21 12.02 -12.36
C HIS A 236 0.54 10.73 -13.08
N HIS A 237 -0.34 10.27 -13.98
CA HIS A 237 -0.15 9.09 -14.83
C HIS A 237 0.40 7.87 -14.08
N PHE A 238 -0.10 7.63 -12.86
CA PHE A 238 0.47 6.66 -11.91
C PHE A 238 0.80 5.29 -12.54
N ILE A 239 -0.12 4.72 -13.32
CA ILE A 239 0.04 3.41 -13.96
C ILE A 239 1.29 3.36 -14.86
N SER A 240 1.56 4.42 -15.62
CA SER A 240 2.72 4.49 -16.53
C SER A 240 4.05 4.45 -15.80
N HIS A 241 4.10 4.99 -14.58
CA HIS A 241 5.30 5.00 -13.74
C HIS A 241 5.57 3.65 -13.08
N ILE A 242 4.53 2.97 -12.60
CA ILE A 242 4.69 1.73 -11.83
C ILE A 242 4.73 0.47 -12.69
N ALA A 243 4.09 0.47 -13.87
CA ALA A 243 4.02 -0.72 -14.72
C ALA A 243 5.40 -1.28 -15.10
N PRO A 244 6.40 -0.49 -15.51
CA PRO A 244 7.74 -1.01 -15.83
C PRO A 244 8.39 -1.73 -14.64
N HIS A 245 8.21 -1.23 -13.41
CA HIS A 245 8.77 -1.84 -12.22
C HIS A 245 8.10 -3.17 -11.88
N ILE A 246 6.76 -3.23 -11.98
CA ILE A 246 5.98 -4.46 -11.77
C ILE A 246 6.36 -5.53 -12.80
N ILE A 247 6.41 -5.15 -14.09
CA ILE A 247 6.78 -6.05 -15.19
C ILE A 247 8.21 -6.57 -15.02
N THR A 248 9.14 -5.68 -14.67
CA THR A 248 10.54 -6.06 -14.45
C THR A 248 10.68 -7.05 -13.29
N LEU A 249 10.03 -6.79 -12.15
CA LEU A 249 10.06 -7.72 -11.02
C LEU A 249 9.47 -9.08 -11.39
N ALA A 250 8.32 -9.09 -12.07
CA ALA A 250 7.66 -10.31 -12.51
C ALA A 250 8.55 -11.14 -13.45
N ASN A 251 9.24 -10.50 -14.39
CA ASN A 251 10.13 -11.20 -15.33
C ASN A 251 11.38 -11.75 -14.65
N ILE A 252 11.99 -10.99 -13.74
CA ILE A 252 13.15 -11.48 -12.95
C ILE A 252 12.77 -12.77 -12.20
N THR A 253 11.55 -12.84 -11.66
CA THR A 253 11.14 -14.01 -10.86
C THR A 253 10.89 -15.28 -11.67
N SER A 254 10.73 -15.16 -12.99
CA SER A 254 10.54 -16.31 -13.89
C SER A 254 11.86 -16.88 -14.44
N LEU A 255 13.01 -16.25 -14.16
CA LEU A 255 14.30 -16.68 -14.71
C LEU A 255 14.89 -17.85 -13.90
N PRO A 256 15.38 -18.92 -14.56
CA PRO A 256 16.18 -19.96 -13.92
C PRO A 256 17.38 -19.36 -13.16
N LYS A 257 17.68 -19.88 -11.97
CA LYS A 257 18.76 -19.39 -11.07
C LYS A 257 20.14 -19.26 -11.77
N ILE A 258 20.40 -20.04 -12.82
CA ILE A 258 21.66 -20.05 -13.57
C ILE A 258 21.79 -18.80 -14.49
N LEU A 259 20.70 -18.28 -15.04
CA LEU A 259 20.71 -17.04 -15.84
C LEU A 259 20.77 -15.78 -14.96
N PHE A 260 20.45 -15.93 -13.68
CA PHE A 260 20.43 -14.87 -12.67
C PHE A 260 21.82 -14.26 -12.42
N GLN A 261 22.91 -15.05 -12.51
CA GLN A 261 24.26 -14.53 -12.24
C GLN A 261 24.88 -13.81 -13.44
N ASN A 262 24.52 -14.20 -14.67
CA ASN A 262 25.22 -13.72 -15.88
C ASN A 262 24.57 -12.50 -16.57
N GLN A 263 23.28 -12.20 -16.32
CA GLN A 263 22.57 -11.09 -16.97
C GLN A 263 22.29 -9.86 -16.07
N ILE A 264 22.52 -9.95 -14.74
CA ILE A 264 22.03 -8.94 -13.78
C ILE A 264 22.96 -7.74 -13.60
N GLN A 265 24.20 -7.77 -14.07
CA GLN A 265 25.11 -6.63 -13.87
C GLN A 265 24.68 -5.33 -14.60
N LEU A 266 23.67 -5.38 -15.49
CA LEU A 266 23.23 -4.22 -16.29
C LEU A 266 21.78 -3.74 -16.04
N ILE A 267 20.95 -4.47 -15.28
CA ILE A 267 19.54 -4.10 -15.04
C ILE A 267 19.38 -3.57 -13.61
N GLN A 268 18.93 -2.31 -13.49
CA GLN A 268 18.59 -1.71 -12.21
C GLN A 268 17.36 -2.42 -11.62
N LYS A 269 17.61 -3.40 -10.74
CA LYS A 269 16.57 -4.23 -10.13
C LYS A 269 15.64 -3.36 -9.27
N PRO A 270 14.31 -3.38 -9.49
CA PRO A 270 13.38 -2.66 -8.64
C PRO A 270 13.37 -3.26 -7.23
N SER A 271 13.24 -2.40 -6.21
CA SER A 271 13.06 -2.84 -4.82
C SER A 271 11.75 -3.61 -4.68
N PRO A 272 11.75 -4.88 -4.25
CA PRO A 272 10.51 -5.65 -4.06
C PRO A 272 9.55 -4.99 -3.06
N LYS A 273 10.09 -4.30 -2.05
CA LYS A 273 9.31 -3.57 -1.04
C LYS A 273 8.53 -2.40 -1.66
N VAL A 274 9.19 -1.63 -2.52
CA VAL A 274 8.55 -0.52 -3.27
C VAL A 274 7.50 -1.07 -4.24
N VAL A 275 7.81 -2.18 -4.94
CA VAL A 275 6.83 -2.83 -5.83
C VAL A 275 5.63 -3.35 -5.04
N ALA A 276 5.82 -3.90 -3.85
CA ALA A 276 4.72 -4.32 -2.98
C ALA A 276 3.78 -3.14 -2.67
N GLY A 277 4.33 -1.99 -2.25
CA GLY A 277 3.57 -0.77 -2.03
C GLY A 277 2.85 -0.29 -3.29
N ALA A 278 3.52 -0.33 -4.45
CA ALA A 278 2.95 0.10 -5.73
C ALA A 278 1.78 -0.78 -6.18
N VAL A 279 1.90 -2.10 -6.03
CA VAL A 279 0.81 -3.04 -6.35
C VAL A 279 -0.35 -2.89 -5.36
N THR A 280 -0.09 -2.60 -4.08
CA THR A 280 -1.13 -2.29 -3.09
C THR A 280 -1.92 -1.03 -3.49
N LEU A 281 -1.24 0.05 -3.86
CA LEU A 281 -1.90 1.26 -4.36
C LEU A 281 -2.68 0.98 -5.66
N LEU A 282 -2.12 0.21 -6.59
CA LEU A 282 -2.83 -0.22 -7.79
C LEU A 282 -4.10 -1.00 -7.47
N ALA A 283 -4.05 -1.89 -6.47
CA ALA A 283 -5.21 -2.67 -6.02
C ALA A 283 -6.31 -1.77 -5.46
N SER A 284 -5.95 -0.81 -4.59
CA SER A 284 -6.89 0.17 -4.05
C SER A 284 -7.56 1.00 -5.15
N LEU A 285 -6.80 1.42 -6.17
CA LEU A 285 -7.32 2.20 -7.30
C LEU A 285 -8.27 1.35 -8.17
N CYS A 286 -7.90 0.11 -8.50
CA CYS A 286 -8.76 -0.80 -9.24
C CYS A 286 -10.06 -1.13 -8.49
N TYR A 287 -9.99 -1.24 -7.17
CA TYR A 287 -11.15 -1.50 -6.33
C TYR A 287 -12.11 -0.29 -6.28
N SER A 288 -11.58 0.94 -6.28
CA SER A 288 -12.39 2.14 -6.08
C SER A 288 -13.08 2.65 -7.35
N ASN A 289 -12.57 2.32 -8.55
CA ASN A 289 -13.16 2.84 -9.80
C ASN A 289 -12.91 1.93 -11.02
N LEU A 290 -14.01 1.54 -11.65
CA LEU A 290 -14.05 0.74 -12.88
C LEU A 290 -13.24 1.34 -14.05
N SER A 291 -13.20 2.67 -14.19
CA SER A 291 -12.45 3.31 -15.27
C SER A 291 -10.94 3.08 -15.15
N TYR A 292 -10.41 2.94 -13.93
CA TYR A 292 -8.99 2.68 -13.70
C TYR A 292 -8.62 1.25 -14.07
N VAL A 293 -9.53 0.30 -13.85
CA VAL A 293 -9.36 -1.09 -14.31
C VAL A 293 -9.10 -1.15 -15.82
N LYS A 294 -9.84 -0.37 -16.62
CA LYS A 294 -9.65 -0.33 -18.08
C LYS A 294 -8.24 0.16 -18.47
N LEU A 295 -7.70 1.14 -17.76
CA LEU A 295 -6.33 1.62 -17.99
C LEU A 295 -5.29 0.54 -17.66
N VAL A 296 -5.50 -0.22 -16.58
CA VAL A 296 -4.62 -1.34 -16.20
C VAL A 296 -4.65 -2.44 -17.26
N VAL A 297 -5.84 -2.79 -17.76
CA VAL A 297 -5.99 -3.78 -18.83
C VAL A 297 -5.27 -3.34 -20.10
N ASN A 298 -5.42 -2.06 -20.46
CA ASN A 298 -4.83 -1.52 -21.68
C ASN A 298 -3.32 -1.26 -21.57
N THR A 299 -2.71 -1.47 -20.39
CA THR A 299 -1.27 -1.32 -20.19
C THR A 299 -0.54 -2.61 -20.61
N PRO A 300 0.27 -2.59 -21.67
CA PRO A 300 0.86 -3.81 -22.23
C PRO A 300 1.72 -4.59 -21.22
N GLY A 301 1.45 -5.89 -21.10
CA GLY A 301 2.21 -6.81 -20.24
C GLY A 301 1.90 -6.71 -18.73
N LEU A 302 1.14 -5.70 -18.28
CA LEU A 302 0.87 -5.49 -16.85
C LEU A 302 0.01 -6.60 -16.24
N ILE A 303 -1.07 -7.03 -16.92
CA ILE A 303 -1.90 -8.16 -16.43
C ILE A 303 -1.06 -9.43 -16.28
N ARG A 304 -0.29 -9.80 -17.31
CA ARG A 304 0.59 -10.98 -17.26
C ARG A 304 1.61 -10.89 -16.13
N ALA A 305 2.16 -9.71 -15.88
CA ALA A 305 3.07 -9.49 -14.76
C ALA A 305 2.36 -9.71 -13.41
N LEU A 306 1.14 -9.20 -13.24
CA LEU A 306 0.35 -9.44 -12.03
C LEU A 306 0.08 -10.94 -11.82
N PHE A 307 -0.27 -11.68 -12.88
CA PHE A 307 -0.47 -13.14 -12.80
C PHE A 307 0.76 -13.88 -12.29
N LYS A 308 1.95 -13.52 -12.80
CA LYS A 308 3.23 -14.06 -12.30
C LYS A 308 3.46 -13.70 -10.83
N LEU A 309 3.17 -12.46 -10.45
CA LEU A 309 3.40 -11.97 -9.08
C LEU A 309 2.48 -12.61 -8.03
N VAL A 310 1.33 -13.19 -8.40
CA VAL A 310 0.52 -13.97 -7.46
C VAL A 310 1.26 -15.20 -6.92
N LYS A 311 2.24 -15.73 -7.67
CA LYS A 311 3.10 -16.84 -7.24
C LYS A 311 4.49 -16.37 -6.78
N TYR A 312 4.69 -15.07 -6.61
CA TYR A 312 5.98 -14.48 -6.25
C TYR A 312 6.55 -15.13 -4.99
N LYS A 313 7.69 -15.82 -5.11
CA LYS A 313 8.37 -16.55 -4.02
C LYS A 313 7.43 -17.44 -3.17
N LEU A 314 6.44 -18.11 -3.77
CA LEU A 314 5.47 -18.92 -3.02
C LEU A 314 6.12 -20.15 -2.33
N ASP A 315 7.10 -20.78 -2.97
CA ASP A 315 7.75 -22.02 -2.50
C ASP A 315 9.15 -21.78 -1.91
N ILE A 316 9.49 -20.54 -1.58
CA ILE A 316 10.81 -20.19 -1.05
C ILE A 316 10.66 -19.74 0.39
N ASN A 317 11.11 -20.57 1.32
CA ASN A 317 11.29 -20.17 2.71
C ASN A 317 12.49 -19.22 2.79
N THR A 318 12.24 -17.92 2.76
CA THR A 318 13.24 -16.87 3.02
C THR A 318 13.17 -16.40 4.47
N ASP A 319 13.94 -15.38 4.82
CA ASP A 319 13.83 -14.71 6.11
C ASP A 319 12.40 -14.12 6.32
N PRO A 320 11.99 -13.86 7.58
CA PRO A 320 10.64 -13.38 7.87
C PRO A 320 10.24 -12.08 7.15
N GLU A 321 11.16 -11.13 6.98
CA GLU A 321 10.88 -9.85 6.33
C GLU A 321 10.65 -10.04 4.83
N GLU A 322 11.52 -10.79 4.15
CA GLU A 322 11.34 -11.13 2.75
C GLU A 322 10.06 -11.93 2.51
N ASN A 323 9.69 -12.83 3.42
CA ASN A 323 8.43 -13.57 3.36
C ASN A 323 7.23 -12.63 3.48
N GLN A 324 7.29 -11.63 4.37
CA GLN A 324 6.22 -10.63 4.53
C GLN A 324 6.06 -9.77 3.28
N ILE A 325 7.18 -9.30 2.69
CA ILE A 325 7.16 -8.55 1.43
C ILE A 325 6.58 -9.42 0.32
N ALA A 326 7.00 -10.68 0.22
CA ALA A 326 6.49 -11.60 -0.79
C ALA A 326 4.99 -11.86 -0.64
N ALA A 327 4.52 -12.08 0.60
CA ALA A 327 3.10 -12.23 0.90
C ALA A 327 2.30 -10.97 0.53
N ALA A 328 2.84 -9.77 0.78
CA ALA A 328 2.23 -8.51 0.37
C ALA A 328 2.11 -8.40 -1.16
N VAL A 329 3.20 -8.67 -1.91
CA VAL A 329 3.19 -8.69 -3.38
C VAL A 329 2.14 -9.66 -3.91
N ARG A 330 2.11 -10.89 -3.40
CA ARG A 330 1.12 -11.90 -3.82
C ARG A 330 -0.30 -11.44 -3.52
N ARG A 331 -0.56 -10.99 -2.30
CA ARG A 331 -1.88 -10.52 -1.84
C ARG A 331 -2.41 -9.38 -2.69
N SER A 332 -1.63 -8.31 -2.87
CA SER A 332 -2.06 -7.13 -3.61
C SER A 332 -2.22 -7.44 -5.10
N SER A 333 -1.38 -8.32 -5.66
CA SER A 333 -1.54 -8.79 -7.05
C SER A 333 -2.85 -9.56 -7.25
N ARG A 334 -3.23 -10.41 -6.28
CA ARG A 334 -4.52 -11.12 -6.30
C ARG A 334 -5.69 -10.14 -6.26
N GLU A 335 -5.61 -9.11 -5.42
CA GLU A 335 -6.66 -8.10 -5.29
C GLU A 335 -6.81 -7.26 -6.57
N CYS A 336 -5.70 -6.93 -7.24
CA CYS A 336 -5.73 -6.33 -8.58
C CYS A 336 -6.43 -7.23 -9.60
N ILE A 337 -5.97 -8.49 -9.73
CA ILE A 337 -6.50 -9.46 -10.69
C ILE A 337 -7.99 -9.71 -10.43
N TRP A 338 -8.39 -9.79 -9.16
CA TRP A 338 -9.78 -9.93 -8.76
C TRP A 338 -10.62 -8.74 -9.23
N SER A 339 -10.15 -7.52 -9.00
CA SER A 339 -10.86 -6.31 -9.43
C SER A 339 -10.96 -6.24 -10.95
N ILE A 340 -9.92 -6.65 -11.68
CA ILE A 340 -9.94 -6.76 -13.14
C ILE A 340 -10.94 -7.83 -13.59
N HIS A 341 -10.94 -9.00 -12.95
CA HIS A 341 -11.84 -10.11 -13.26
C HIS A 341 -13.31 -9.73 -13.16
N GLN A 342 -13.69 -9.06 -12.07
CA GLN A 342 -15.07 -8.62 -11.80
C GLN A 342 -15.61 -7.64 -12.85
N HIS A 343 -14.71 -6.98 -13.55
CA HIS A 343 -15.00 -5.85 -14.41
C HIS A 343 -14.57 -6.07 -15.86
N GLY A 344 -14.00 -7.23 -16.15
CA GLY A 344 -13.44 -7.55 -17.44
C GLY A 344 -14.52 -7.99 -18.42
N ASP A 345 -14.40 -7.49 -19.66
CA ASP A 345 -15.18 -7.98 -20.80
C ASP A 345 -14.74 -9.38 -21.25
N ASN A 346 -15.35 -9.88 -22.33
CA ASN A 346 -15.06 -11.21 -22.86
C ASN A 346 -13.59 -11.42 -23.23
N GLN A 347 -12.90 -10.38 -23.74
CA GLN A 347 -11.49 -10.48 -24.11
C GLN A 347 -10.61 -10.65 -22.86
N ILE A 348 -10.95 -9.93 -21.78
CA ILE A 348 -10.29 -10.10 -20.49
C ILE A 348 -10.56 -11.49 -19.93
N GLN A 349 -11.80 -12.00 -20.00
CA GLN A 349 -12.09 -13.36 -19.52
C GLN A 349 -11.30 -14.43 -20.30
N GLU A 350 -11.18 -14.28 -21.62
CA GLU A 350 -10.36 -15.18 -22.45
C GLU A 350 -8.88 -15.11 -22.07
N LEU A 351 -8.33 -13.91 -21.85
CA LEU A 351 -6.98 -13.73 -21.34
C LEU A 351 -6.79 -14.44 -19.99
N PHE A 352 -7.75 -14.34 -19.08
CA PHE A 352 -7.71 -15.00 -17.77
C PHE A 352 -7.70 -16.53 -17.90
N ILE A 353 -8.48 -17.09 -18.82
CA ILE A 353 -8.48 -18.53 -19.11
C ILE A 353 -7.09 -18.95 -19.64
N ASN A 354 -6.56 -18.20 -20.60
CA ASN A 354 -5.27 -18.50 -21.23
C ASN A 354 -4.07 -18.36 -20.27
N GLU A 355 -4.12 -17.42 -19.33
CA GLU A 355 -3.09 -17.23 -18.29
C GLU A 355 -3.27 -18.19 -17.09
N GLY A 356 -4.26 -19.08 -17.14
CA GLY A 356 -4.46 -20.14 -16.14
C GLY A 356 -5.08 -19.65 -14.82
N PHE A 357 -6.05 -18.74 -14.89
CA PHE A 357 -6.70 -18.18 -13.70
C PHE A 357 -7.40 -19.22 -12.84
N ILE A 358 -7.97 -20.27 -13.42
CA ILE A 358 -8.60 -21.36 -12.65
C ILE A 358 -7.56 -22.11 -11.82
N GLN A 359 -6.40 -22.44 -12.42
CA GLN A 359 -5.28 -23.06 -11.71
C GLN A 359 -4.77 -22.13 -10.60
N LEU A 360 -4.74 -20.82 -10.86
CA LEU A 360 -4.38 -19.82 -9.87
C LEU A 360 -5.31 -19.84 -8.64
N LEU A 361 -6.63 -19.88 -8.86
CA LEU A 361 -7.62 -19.97 -7.79
C LEU A 361 -7.48 -21.28 -6.99
N ALA A 362 -7.22 -22.40 -7.67
CA ALA A 362 -7.00 -23.68 -7.02
C ALA A 362 -5.78 -23.66 -6.08
N VAL A 363 -4.65 -23.11 -6.55
CA VAL A 363 -3.44 -22.93 -5.72
C VAL A 363 -3.72 -22.04 -4.51
N GLN A 364 -4.53 -20.99 -4.66
CA GLN A 364 -4.87 -20.12 -3.55
C GLN A 364 -5.70 -20.82 -2.48
N ILE A 365 -6.64 -21.68 -2.87
CA ILE A 365 -7.44 -22.47 -1.93
C ILE A 365 -6.54 -23.43 -1.15
N SER A 366 -5.58 -24.09 -1.81
CA SER A 366 -4.65 -25.01 -1.13
C SER A 366 -3.71 -24.27 -0.18
N VAL A 367 -3.22 -23.09 -0.55
CA VAL A 367 -2.31 -22.28 0.29
C VAL A 367 -3.06 -21.67 1.48
N GLY A 368 -4.31 -21.23 1.29
CA GLY A 368 -5.12 -20.62 2.34
C GLY A 368 -5.60 -21.58 3.44
N GLY A 369 -5.37 -22.88 3.31
CA GLY A 369 -5.70 -23.89 4.33
C GLY A 369 -4.51 -24.42 5.13
N GLY A 370 -3.27 -24.00 4.83
CA GLY A 370 -2.07 -24.58 5.45
C GLY A 370 -0.84 -23.66 5.52
N SER A 371 -0.98 -22.36 5.27
CA SER A 371 0.14 -21.41 5.31
C SER A 371 -0.20 -20.15 6.11
N PHE A 372 0.84 -19.42 6.55
CA PHE A 372 0.78 -18.13 7.29
C PHE A 372 -0.02 -17.00 6.59
N GLU A 373 -0.66 -17.26 5.45
CA GLU A 373 -1.54 -16.32 4.73
C GLU A 373 -3.03 -16.49 5.09
N ASP A 374 -3.32 -17.02 6.28
CA ASP A 374 -4.68 -17.30 6.76
C ASP A 374 -5.60 -16.09 6.58
N ASN A 375 -6.59 -16.27 5.70
CA ASN A 375 -7.74 -15.38 5.62
C ASN A 375 -8.97 -16.17 5.18
N TYR A 376 -9.70 -16.66 6.18
CA TYR A 376 -10.92 -17.44 6.01
C TYR A 376 -11.96 -16.75 5.10
N SER A 377 -12.07 -15.42 5.17
CA SER A 377 -12.98 -14.65 4.31
C SER A 377 -12.59 -14.72 2.83
N LYS A 378 -11.28 -14.79 2.53
CA LYS A 378 -10.75 -14.91 1.17
C LYS A 378 -10.88 -16.34 0.64
N LEU A 379 -10.75 -17.35 1.50
CA LEU A 379 -11.04 -18.74 1.14
C LEU A 379 -12.48 -18.91 0.67
N ASN A 380 -13.45 -18.44 1.46
CA ASN A 380 -14.88 -18.49 1.10
C ASN A 380 -15.16 -17.72 -0.19
N ARG A 381 -14.50 -16.57 -0.38
CA ARG A 381 -14.61 -15.80 -1.62
C ARG A 381 -14.05 -16.55 -2.82
N ASN A 382 -12.88 -17.18 -2.71
CA ASN A 382 -12.28 -17.98 -3.78
C ASN A 382 -13.14 -19.18 -4.18
N ILE A 383 -13.73 -19.87 -3.20
CA ILE A 383 -14.67 -20.96 -3.43
C ILE A 383 -15.90 -20.44 -4.18
N GLU A 384 -16.45 -19.29 -3.80
CA GLU A 384 -17.60 -18.69 -4.48
C GLU A 384 -17.29 -18.34 -5.95
N ILE A 385 -16.09 -17.84 -6.24
CA ILE A 385 -15.66 -17.53 -7.61
C ILE A 385 -15.63 -18.78 -8.47
N ILE A 386 -14.98 -19.83 -7.97
CA ILE A 386 -14.92 -21.12 -8.65
C ILE A 386 -16.34 -21.63 -8.89
N ARG A 387 -17.22 -21.54 -7.88
CA ARG A 387 -18.62 -21.94 -7.99
C ARG A 387 -19.36 -21.14 -9.07
N GLN A 388 -19.17 -19.83 -9.15
CA GLN A 388 -19.79 -18.98 -10.17
C GLN A 388 -19.29 -19.30 -11.58
N GLN A 389 -17.98 -19.52 -11.74
CA GLN A 389 -17.40 -19.93 -13.02
C GLN A 389 -17.96 -21.27 -13.51
N PHE A 390 -18.04 -22.26 -12.62
CA PHE A 390 -18.67 -23.55 -12.95
C PHE A 390 -20.15 -23.43 -13.29
N LYS A 391 -20.90 -22.53 -12.63
CA LYS A 391 -22.31 -22.26 -12.99
C LYS A 391 -22.41 -21.67 -14.40
N ASN A 392 -21.57 -20.69 -14.73
CA ASN A 392 -21.58 -20.04 -16.04
C ASN A 392 -21.23 -21.03 -17.16
N LEU A 393 -20.25 -21.91 -16.94
CA LEU A 393 -19.90 -22.97 -17.89
C LEU A 393 -21.05 -23.99 -18.09
N ARG A 394 -21.76 -24.38 -17.01
CA ARG A 394 -22.95 -25.27 -17.12
C ARG A 394 -24.12 -24.62 -17.87
N TRP A 395 -24.27 -23.31 -17.74
CA TRP A 395 -25.35 -22.55 -18.38
C TRP A 395 -25.14 -22.44 -19.90
N VAL A 396 -23.90 -22.23 -20.35
CA VAL A 396 -23.55 -22.21 -21.78
C VAL A 396 -23.76 -23.58 -22.43
N GLY A 397 -23.31 -24.66 -21.78
CA GLY A 397 -23.52 -26.03 -22.29
C GLY A 397 -24.99 -26.46 -22.36
N SER A 398 -25.87 -25.85 -21.55
CA SER A 398 -27.31 -26.12 -21.60
C SER A 398 -28.01 -25.40 -22.75
N ARG A 399 -27.51 -24.23 -23.19
CA ARG A 399 -28.03 -23.52 -24.37
C ARG A 399 -27.62 -24.20 -25.67
N GLU A 400 -26.36 -24.59 -25.81
CA GLU A 400 -25.89 -25.30 -27.01
C GLU A 400 -26.59 -26.66 -27.19
N ASN A 401 -26.83 -27.39 -26.09
CA ASN A 401 -27.62 -28.63 -26.13
C ASN A 401 -29.12 -28.43 -26.41
N SER A 402 -29.67 -27.24 -26.19
CA SER A 402 -31.06 -26.90 -26.55
C SER A 402 -31.22 -26.45 -28.00
N LEU A 403 -30.15 -25.92 -28.61
CA LEU A 403 -30.14 -25.52 -30.02
C LEU A 403 -29.88 -26.73 -30.94
N THR A 404 -28.97 -27.64 -30.57
CA THR A 404 -28.72 -28.86 -31.36
C THR A 404 -29.89 -29.86 -31.31
N ARG A 405 -30.70 -29.86 -30.25
CA ARG A 405 -31.89 -30.73 -30.18
C ARG A 405 -33.08 -30.28 -31.04
N ASN A 406 -33.09 -29.03 -31.50
CA ASN A 406 -34.19 -28.50 -32.32
C ASN A 406 -33.92 -28.61 -33.83
N GLU A 407 -32.68 -28.86 -34.26
CA GLU A 407 -32.36 -29.07 -35.69
C GLU A 407 -32.61 -30.52 -36.15
N ASP A 408 -32.65 -31.49 -35.25
CA ASP A 408 -32.90 -32.91 -35.57
C ASP A 408 -34.39 -33.31 -35.68
N LEU A 409 -35.34 -32.38 -35.48
CA LEU A 409 -36.79 -32.67 -35.48
C LEU A 409 -37.52 -32.27 -36.79
N HIS A 410 -36.82 -31.77 -37.80
CA HIS A 410 -37.43 -31.33 -39.06
C HIS A 410 -36.79 -31.93 -40.33
N THR A 411 -36.61 -33.25 -40.39
CA THR A 411 -36.45 -33.97 -41.67
C THR A 411 -37.14 -35.34 -41.66
N VAL A 412 -38.47 -35.34 -41.65
CA VAL A 412 -39.27 -36.49 -42.12
C VAL A 412 -40.36 -35.95 -43.05
N THR A 413 -39.98 -35.59 -44.27
CA THR A 413 -40.95 -35.35 -45.35
C THR A 413 -41.30 -36.68 -46.00
N SER A 414 -42.58 -37.03 -45.88
CA SER A 414 -43.28 -38.16 -46.46
C SER A 414 -43.17 -38.20 -48.00
N LYS A 415 -42.91 -39.40 -48.54
CA LYS A 415 -43.05 -39.71 -49.96
C LYS A 415 -44.54 -39.70 -50.37
N PRO A 416 -44.92 -39.20 -51.55
CA PRO A 416 -46.28 -39.35 -52.06
C PRO A 416 -46.48 -40.75 -52.68
N LYS A 417 -47.60 -41.39 -52.33
CA LYS A 417 -48.08 -42.63 -52.97
C LYS A 417 -48.71 -42.28 -54.33
N ILE A 418 -48.22 -42.96 -55.37
CA ILE A 418 -48.89 -43.09 -56.67
C ILE A 418 -49.77 -44.34 -56.60
N ALA A 419 -51.00 -44.26 -57.10
CA ALA A 419 -51.80 -45.40 -57.52
C ALA A 419 -52.76 -44.95 -58.65
N PRO A 420 -53.18 -45.89 -59.54
CA PRO A 420 -53.57 -45.62 -60.92
C PRO A 420 -54.98 -45.09 -61.13
#